data_AF-A0A7K3YBM2-F1
#
_entry.id   AF-A0A7K3YBM2-F1
#
_cell.length_a   1.000
_cell.length_b   1.000
_cell.length_c   1.000
_cell.angle_alpha   90.00
_cell.angle_beta   90.00
_cell.angle_gamma   90.00
#
_symmetry.space_group_name_H-M   'P 1'
#
loop_
_entity.id
_entity.type
_entity.pdbx_description
1 polymer ?
#
loop_
_entity_poly.entity_id
_entity_poly.type
_entity_poly.pdbx_seq_one_letter_code
_entity_poly.pdbx_strand_id
1 'polypeptide(L)'
;EFKPWYLLLGGLIGVALTIPLAIAAGSLKISGILAIILFIVISPVLGFISAFTLGIIVVHIFRNHHPRRLTRHFRNLQILSGSLQAAGHGGNDAQNAMGIITAMLLAGGLISEFSVPLWVILASSLAISFGTLLGGWRVIDKMANRITKIRPYQGFCASTAGGSVLSLMNVLGVPVSTTHAITGAIMGVGATRGYSAVKWGVVREILIAWILTIPAAALVAGVCFFAARLLFGGVI
;
A
#
# COMPACT_ATOMS: atom_id res chain seq x y z
N GLU A 1 0.96 -35.11 5.15
CA GLU A 1 1.89 -34.97 4.02
C GLU A 1 2.41 -33.53 3.94
N PHE A 2 3.73 -33.35 4.02
CA PHE A 2 4.36 -32.04 3.87
C PHE A 2 4.33 -31.63 2.39
N LYS A 3 3.70 -30.50 2.08
CA LYS A 3 3.65 -29.96 0.72
C LYS A 3 4.68 -28.83 0.56
N PRO A 4 5.41 -28.74 -0.57
CA PRO A 4 6.47 -27.74 -0.78
C PRO A 4 6.03 -26.27 -0.58
N TRP A 5 4.75 -25.97 -0.80
CA TRP A 5 4.21 -24.62 -0.63
C TRP A 5 4.24 -24.11 0.82
N TYR A 6 4.27 -25.01 1.83
CA TYR A 6 4.43 -24.60 3.22
C TYR A 6 5.80 -23.96 3.48
N LEU A 7 6.85 -24.47 2.83
CA LEU A 7 8.21 -23.92 2.94
C LEU A 7 8.28 -22.51 2.35
N LEU A 8 7.66 -22.32 1.18
CA LEU A 8 7.59 -21.02 0.50
C LEU A 8 6.83 -20.00 1.34
N LEU A 9 5.68 -20.38 1.92
CA LEU A 9 4.92 -19.49 2.80
C LEU A 9 5.68 -19.15 4.08
N GLY A 10 6.30 -20.15 4.73
CA GLY A 10 7.11 -19.93 5.92
C GLY A 10 8.27 -19.00 5.65
N GLY A 11 8.99 -19.20 4.54
CA GLY A 11 10.06 -18.32 4.09
C GLY A 11 9.57 -16.89 3.81
N LEU A 12 8.45 -16.74 3.10
CA LEU A 12 7.87 -15.44 2.78
C LEU A 12 7.44 -14.67 4.04
N ILE A 13 6.81 -15.34 5.00
CA ILE A 13 6.44 -14.75 6.30
C ILE A 13 7.70 -14.35 7.08
N GLY A 14 8.71 -15.23 7.12
CA GLY A 14 9.98 -14.96 7.79
C GLY A 14 10.67 -13.73 7.21
N VAL A 15 10.81 -13.66 5.88
CA VAL A 15 11.37 -12.51 5.17
C VAL A 15 10.58 -11.23 5.43
N ALA A 16 9.24 -11.31 5.37
CA ALA A 16 8.38 -10.16 5.56
C ALA A 16 8.47 -9.57 6.97
N LEU A 17 8.77 -10.37 7.99
CA LEU A 17 8.95 -9.89 9.36
C LEU A 17 10.39 -9.46 9.65
N THR A 18 11.38 -10.24 9.19
CA THR A 18 12.79 -10.02 9.54
C THR A 18 13.41 -8.83 8.83
N ILE A 19 13.13 -8.61 7.54
CA ILE A 19 13.73 -7.51 6.78
C ILE A 19 13.36 -6.14 7.35
N PRO A 20 12.08 -5.81 7.61
CA PRO A 20 11.72 -4.53 8.21
C PRO A 20 12.32 -4.34 9.61
N LEU A 21 12.39 -5.41 10.41
CA LEU A 21 13.01 -5.36 11.74
C LEU A 21 14.52 -5.11 11.65
N ALA A 22 15.21 -5.74 10.69
CA ALA A 22 16.64 -5.53 10.46
C ALA A 22 16.96 -4.11 9.97
N ILE A 23 16.07 -3.52 9.16
CA ILE A 23 16.15 -2.11 8.76
C ILE A 23 15.93 -1.20 9.98
N ALA A 24 14.89 -1.47 10.78
CA ALA A 24 14.59 -0.69 11.98
C ALA A 24 15.72 -0.77 13.04
N ALA A 25 16.38 -1.92 13.15
CA ALA A 25 17.55 -2.13 14.01
C ALA A 25 18.85 -1.53 13.45
N GLY A 26 18.81 -0.88 12.27
CA GLY A 26 19.97 -0.29 11.62
C GLY A 26 21.00 -1.29 11.08
N SER A 27 20.70 -2.59 11.12
CA SER A 27 21.60 -3.67 10.71
C SER A 27 21.61 -3.89 9.20
N LEU A 28 20.58 -3.43 8.49
CA LEU A 28 20.40 -3.63 7.06
C LEU A 28 20.01 -2.32 6.38
N LYS A 29 20.85 -1.81 5.49
CA LYS A 29 20.53 -0.67 4.62
C LYS A 29 20.20 -1.19 3.23
N ILE A 30 18.90 -1.30 2.93
CA ILE A 30 18.43 -1.57 1.57
C ILE A 30 17.97 -0.24 0.98
N SER A 31 18.53 0.15 -0.16
CA SER A 31 18.19 1.38 -0.86
C SER A 31 17.90 1.14 -2.34
N GLY A 32 17.27 2.12 -2.98
CA GLY A 32 17.02 2.12 -4.42
C GLY A 32 16.02 1.08 -4.90
N ILE A 33 16.21 0.59 -6.12
CA ILE A 33 15.29 -0.32 -6.83
C ILE A 33 15.11 -1.64 -6.07
N LEU A 34 16.16 -2.13 -5.40
CA LEU A 34 16.09 -3.37 -4.62
C LEU A 34 15.07 -3.27 -3.48
N ALA A 35 14.99 -2.12 -2.81
CA ALA A 35 13.99 -1.86 -1.78
C ALA A 35 12.58 -1.94 -2.38
N ILE A 36 12.34 -1.31 -3.53
CA ILE A 36 11.04 -1.30 -4.21
C ILE A 36 10.59 -2.73 -4.56
N ILE A 37 11.48 -3.53 -5.16
CA ILE A 37 11.17 -4.91 -5.57
C ILE A 37 10.86 -5.79 -4.35
N LEU A 38 11.66 -5.69 -3.29
CA LEU A 38 11.43 -6.46 -2.06
C LEU A 38 10.11 -6.06 -1.39
N PHE A 39 9.84 -4.76 -1.27
CA PHE A 39 8.67 -4.27 -0.55
C PHE A 39 7.36 -4.42 -1.33
N ILE A 40 7.39 -4.62 -2.64
CA ILE A 40 6.21 -5.10 -3.40
C ILE A 40 5.71 -6.45 -2.87
N VAL A 41 6.61 -7.36 -2.50
CA VAL A 41 6.26 -8.68 -1.99
C VAL A 41 6.04 -8.69 -0.48
N ILE A 42 6.83 -7.91 0.27
CA ILE A 42 6.78 -7.87 1.73
C ILE A 42 5.55 -7.12 2.25
N SER A 43 5.18 -6.00 1.62
CA SER A 43 4.08 -5.15 2.09
C SER A 43 2.70 -5.83 2.18
N PRO A 44 2.23 -6.66 1.22
CA PRO A 44 0.95 -7.33 1.37
C PRO A 44 0.97 -8.36 2.51
N VAL A 45 2.13 -8.99 2.77
CA VAL A 45 2.30 -9.97 3.85
C VAL A 45 2.29 -9.27 5.21
N LEU A 46 3.01 -8.16 5.33
CA LEU A 46 3.00 -7.31 6.52
C LEU A 46 1.59 -6.78 6.82
N GLY A 47 0.90 -6.27 5.80
CA GLY A 47 -0.49 -5.85 5.92
C GLY A 47 -1.40 -6.98 6.40
N PHE A 48 -1.26 -8.17 5.80
CA PHE A 48 -2.02 -9.36 6.17
C PHE A 48 -1.81 -9.74 7.64
N ILE A 49 -0.55 -9.91 8.06
CA ILE A 49 -0.21 -10.35 9.42
C ILE A 49 -0.64 -9.33 10.46
N SER A 50 -0.37 -8.04 10.22
CA SER A 50 -0.72 -6.96 11.15
C SER A 50 -2.24 -6.85 11.32
N ALA A 51 -3.01 -6.85 10.24
CA ALA A 51 -4.47 -6.75 10.31
C ALA A 51 -5.14 -8.02 10.83
N PHE A 52 -4.61 -9.20 10.52
CA PHE A 52 -5.09 -10.47 11.06
C PHE A 52 -4.90 -10.53 12.58
N THR A 53 -3.70 -10.18 13.05
CA THR A 53 -3.36 -10.13 14.49
C THR A 53 -4.24 -9.10 15.21
N LEU A 54 -4.34 -7.88 14.68
CA LEU A 54 -5.19 -6.84 15.26
C LEU A 54 -6.67 -7.26 15.28
N GLY A 55 -7.14 -7.91 14.21
CA GLY A 55 -8.50 -8.44 14.13
C GLY A 55 -8.78 -9.52 15.18
N ILE A 56 -7.84 -10.45 15.41
CA ILE A 56 -7.96 -11.46 16.49
C ILE A 56 -8.02 -10.78 17.86
N ILE A 57 -7.12 -9.82 18.12
CA ILE A 57 -7.09 -9.09 19.40
C ILE A 57 -8.44 -8.39 19.64
N VAL A 58 -8.94 -7.67 18.65
CA VAL A 58 -10.24 -6.98 18.73
C VAL A 58 -11.38 -7.96 18.97
N VAL A 59 -11.43 -9.07 18.22
CA VAL A 59 -12.48 -10.10 18.42
C VAL A 59 -12.39 -10.69 19.82
N HIS A 60 -11.19 -10.97 20.33
CA HIS A 60 -11.00 -11.56 21.65
C HIS A 60 -11.42 -10.61 22.78
N ILE A 61 -11.02 -9.34 22.72
CA ILE A 61 -11.37 -8.32 23.72
C ILE A 61 -12.88 -8.07 23.74
N PHE A 62 -13.50 -7.98 22.57
CA PHE A 62 -14.90 -7.57 22.46
C PHE A 62 -15.90 -8.73 22.31
N ARG A 63 -15.47 -9.99 22.49
CA ARG A 63 -16.32 -11.20 22.31
C ARG A 63 -17.60 -11.21 23.16
N ASN A 64 -17.56 -10.63 24.36
CA ASN A 64 -18.68 -10.64 25.31
C ASN A 64 -19.60 -9.41 25.20
N HIS A 65 -19.33 -8.50 24.26
CA HIS A 65 -20.08 -7.25 24.14
C HIS A 65 -21.22 -7.36 23.12
N HIS A 66 -22.29 -6.59 23.33
CA HIS A 66 -23.46 -6.62 22.45
C HIS A 66 -23.15 -6.10 21.03
N PRO A 67 -23.36 -6.89 19.95
CA PRO A 67 -22.92 -6.57 18.58
C PRO A 67 -23.41 -5.22 18.03
N ARG A 68 -24.65 -4.82 18.36
CA ARG A 68 -25.21 -3.54 17.87
C ARG A 68 -24.48 -2.31 18.41
N ARG A 69 -24.09 -2.32 19.69
CA ARG A 69 -23.39 -1.19 20.31
C ARG A 69 -21.96 -1.10 19.77
N LEU A 70 -21.27 -2.23 19.69
CA LEU A 70 -19.94 -2.34 19.09
C LEU A 70 -19.88 -1.80 17.66
N THR A 71 -20.86 -2.17 16.83
CA THR A 71 -20.91 -1.73 15.43
C THR A 71 -20.95 -0.20 15.32
N ARG A 72 -21.68 0.48 16.21
CA ARG A 72 -21.76 1.96 16.22
C ARG A 72 -20.42 2.59 16.60
N HIS A 73 -19.75 2.08 17.61
CA HIS A 73 -18.44 2.60 18.04
C HIS A 73 -17.36 2.35 16.99
N PHE A 74 -17.30 1.12 16.45
CA PHE A 74 -16.34 0.76 15.41
C PHE A 74 -16.56 1.52 14.11
N ARG A 75 -17.79 1.94 13.79
CA ARG A 75 -18.04 2.82 12.64
C ARG A 75 -17.33 4.17 12.80
N ASN A 76 -17.39 4.77 13.98
CA ASN A 76 -16.70 6.04 14.25
C ASN A 76 -15.18 5.86 14.26
N LEU A 77 -14.69 4.78 14.90
CA LEU A 77 -13.27 4.45 14.91
C LEU A 77 -12.75 4.13 13.50
N GLN A 78 -13.56 3.50 12.66
CA GLN A 78 -13.23 3.23 11.26
C GLN A 78 -13.04 4.53 10.47
N ILE A 79 -13.89 5.54 10.70
CA ILE A 79 -13.73 6.85 10.05
C ILE A 79 -12.40 7.48 10.48
N LEU A 80 -12.11 7.49 11.79
CA LEU A 80 -10.85 8.06 12.31
C LEU A 80 -9.62 7.32 11.76
N SER A 81 -9.59 5.99 11.87
CA SER A 81 -8.48 5.16 11.36
C SER A 81 -8.34 5.26 9.85
N GLY A 82 -9.45 5.31 9.12
CA GLY A 82 -9.48 5.54 7.67
C GLY A 82 -8.89 6.88 7.29
N SER A 83 -9.19 7.95 8.02
CA SER A 83 -8.60 9.27 7.80
C SER A 83 -7.09 9.29 8.06
N LEU A 84 -6.64 8.66 9.15
CA LEU A 84 -5.20 8.55 9.44
C LEU A 84 -4.45 7.74 8.37
N GLN A 85 -5.05 6.64 7.92
CA GLN A 85 -4.53 5.88 6.78
C GLN A 85 -4.49 6.72 5.51
N ALA A 86 -5.55 7.49 5.22
CA ALA A 86 -5.59 8.34 4.03
C ALA A 86 -4.49 9.41 4.06
N ALA A 87 -4.20 9.99 5.22
CA ALA A 87 -3.09 10.92 5.39
C ALA A 87 -1.73 10.25 5.11
N GLY A 88 -1.50 9.05 5.68
CA GLY A 88 -0.28 8.29 5.43
C GLY A 88 -0.14 7.82 3.96
N HIS A 89 -1.26 7.48 3.33
CA HIS A 89 -1.33 7.13 1.91
C HIS A 89 -0.98 8.33 1.02
N GLY A 90 -1.59 9.49 1.27
CA GLY A 90 -1.30 10.72 0.55
C GLY A 90 0.18 11.13 0.68
N GLY A 91 0.75 11.01 1.88
CA GLY A 91 2.15 11.34 2.12
C GLY A 91 3.15 10.44 1.38
N ASN A 92 2.85 9.15 1.20
CA ASN A 92 3.69 8.23 0.44
C ASN A 92 3.49 8.41 -1.07
N ASP A 93 2.25 8.41 -1.53
CA ASP A 93 1.95 8.39 -2.96
C ASP A 93 2.25 9.74 -3.63
N ALA A 94 2.12 10.86 -2.91
CA ALA A 94 2.48 12.16 -3.44
C ALA A 94 3.99 12.29 -3.71
N GLN A 95 4.85 11.56 -2.97
CA GLN A 95 6.30 11.55 -3.22
C GLN A 95 6.66 11.01 -4.61
N ASN A 96 5.86 10.10 -5.18
CA ASN A 96 6.10 9.56 -6.51
C ASN A 96 6.00 10.66 -7.58
N ALA A 97 4.97 11.52 -7.49
CA ALA A 97 4.81 12.66 -8.40
C ALA A 97 5.82 13.76 -8.11
N MET A 98 6.05 14.09 -6.83
CA MET A 98 7.04 15.09 -6.42
C MET A 98 8.43 14.72 -6.94
N GLY A 99 8.84 13.46 -6.82
CA GLY A 99 10.15 12.99 -7.26
C GLY A 99 10.39 13.16 -8.75
N ILE A 100 9.39 12.86 -9.59
CA ILE A 100 9.49 13.03 -11.04
C ILE A 100 9.55 14.52 -11.41
N ILE A 101 8.65 15.34 -10.84
CA ILE A 101 8.62 16.79 -11.13
C ILE A 101 9.94 17.45 -10.70
N THR A 102 10.43 17.14 -9.50
CA THR A 102 11.69 17.68 -8.99
C THR A 102 12.89 17.21 -9.83
N ALA A 103 12.90 15.95 -10.28
CA ALA A 103 13.95 15.46 -11.19
C ALA A 103 13.95 16.23 -12.53
N MET A 104 12.77 16.55 -13.08
CA MET A 104 12.65 17.36 -14.29
C MET A 104 13.12 18.81 -14.07
N LEU A 105 12.79 19.42 -12.93
CA LEU A 105 13.27 20.77 -12.59
C LEU A 105 14.79 20.82 -12.48
N LEU A 106 15.38 19.79 -11.86
CA LEU A 106 16.84 19.67 -11.73
C LEU A 106 17.50 19.47 -13.10
N ALA A 107 16.98 18.55 -13.91
CA ALA A 107 17.48 18.32 -15.26
C ALA A 107 17.35 19.55 -16.17
N GLY A 108 16.31 20.35 -15.99
CA GLY A 108 16.11 21.62 -16.69
C GLY A 108 16.92 22.80 -16.16
N GLY A 109 17.75 22.62 -15.12
CA GLY A 109 18.56 23.68 -14.51
C GLY A 109 17.79 24.73 -13.72
N LEU A 110 16.51 24.49 -13.40
CA LEU A 110 15.65 25.41 -12.64
C LEU A 110 15.93 25.36 -11.13
N ILE A 111 16.52 24.28 -10.66
CA ILE A 111 17.03 24.10 -9.29
C ILE A 111 18.45 23.55 -9.36
N SER A 112 19.32 23.96 -8.43
CA SER A 112 20.73 23.53 -8.38
C SER A 112 20.93 22.22 -7.63
N GLU A 113 20.02 21.89 -6.71
CA GLU A 113 20.07 20.71 -5.86
C GLU A 113 18.71 20.02 -5.83
N PHE A 114 18.70 18.71 -5.56
CA PHE A 114 17.47 17.93 -5.43
C PHE A 114 16.76 18.24 -4.11
N SER A 115 16.14 19.41 -4.04
CA SER A 115 15.24 19.83 -2.96
C SER A 115 13.83 19.98 -3.54
N VAL A 116 12.84 19.36 -2.90
CA VAL A 116 11.45 19.39 -3.39
C VAL A 116 10.84 20.74 -3.01
N PRO A 117 10.50 21.62 -3.98
CA PRO A 117 9.92 22.92 -3.69
C PRO A 117 8.52 22.80 -3.08
N LEU A 118 8.14 23.74 -2.20
CA LEU A 118 6.83 23.74 -1.54
C LEU A 118 5.65 23.67 -2.53
N TRP A 119 5.75 24.37 -3.67
CA TRP A 119 4.68 24.35 -4.68
C TRP A 119 4.51 22.96 -5.31
N VAL A 120 5.59 22.18 -5.47
CA VAL A 120 5.52 20.79 -5.97
C VAL A 120 4.83 19.90 -4.96
N ILE A 121 5.14 20.10 -3.67
CA ILE A 121 4.48 19.39 -2.56
C ILE A 121 2.98 19.66 -2.57
N LEU A 122 2.59 20.94 -2.63
CA LEU A 122 1.18 21.35 -2.64
C LEU A 122 0.46 20.89 -3.90
N ALA A 123 1.05 21.06 -5.08
CA ALA A 123 0.46 20.65 -6.36
C ALA A 123 0.22 19.13 -6.40
N SER A 124 1.21 18.33 -6.00
CA SER A 124 1.10 16.87 -5.98
C SER A 124 0.06 16.39 -4.96
N SER A 125 0.03 17.01 -3.77
CA SER A 125 -0.94 16.68 -2.71
C SER A 125 -2.37 17.08 -3.08
N LEU A 126 -2.55 18.21 -3.78
CA LEU A 126 -3.86 18.61 -4.30
C LEU A 126 -4.29 17.69 -5.43
N ALA A 127 -3.40 17.34 -6.36
CA ALA A 127 -3.71 16.45 -7.48
C ALA A 127 -4.19 15.07 -7.00
N ILE A 128 -3.51 14.47 -6.02
CA ILE A 128 -3.95 13.18 -5.45
C ILE A 128 -5.27 13.30 -4.69
N SER A 129 -5.49 14.41 -3.97
CA SER A 129 -6.75 14.67 -3.26
C SER A 129 -7.91 14.80 -4.24
N PHE A 130 -7.76 15.61 -5.29
CA PHE A 130 -8.76 15.76 -6.34
C PHE A 130 -8.99 14.46 -7.12
N GLY A 131 -7.94 13.73 -7.47
CA GLY A 131 -8.07 12.44 -8.15
C GLY A 131 -8.88 11.42 -7.33
N THR A 132 -8.63 11.39 -6.02
CA THR A 132 -9.38 10.54 -5.09
C THR A 132 -10.85 10.96 -5.02
N LEU A 133 -11.11 12.27 -4.95
CA LEU A 133 -12.45 12.88 -4.93
C LEU A 133 -13.22 12.79 -6.24
N LEU A 134 -12.59 12.49 -7.38
CA LEU A 134 -13.26 12.46 -8.68
C LEU A 134 -13.43 11.03 -9.22
N GLY A 135 -12.54 10.10 -8.86
CA GLY A 135 -12.45 8.79 -9.53
C GLY A 135 -12.22 7.57 -8.65
N GLY A 136 -11.96 7.72 -7.35
CA GLY A 136 -11.53 6.61 -6.49
C GLY A 136 -12.59 5.52 -6.22
N TRP A 137 -13.87 5.82 -6.46
CA TRP A 137 -15.02 5.02 -6.01
C TRP A 137 -15.02 3.57 -6.48
N ARG A 138 -14.71 3.34 -7.77
CA ARG A 138 -14.75 1.98 -8.34
C ARG A 138 -13.66 1.08 -7.77
N VAL A 139 -12.49 1.67 -7.48
CA VAL A 139 -11.35 0.96 -6.87
C VAL A 139 -11.66 0.66 -5.41
N ILE A 140 -12.20 1.63 -4.67
CA ILE A 140 -12.62 1.45 -3.27
C ILE A 140 -13.69 0.35 -3.17
N ASP A 141 -14.68 0.34 -4.07
CA ASP A 141 -15.72 -0.70 -4.08
C ASP A 141 -15.14 -2.09 -4.35
N LYS A 142 -14.24 -2.23 -5.32
CA LYS A 142 -13.55 -3.52 -5.56
C LYS A 142 -12.77 -3.97 -4.32
N MET A 143 -11.95 -3.11 -3.72
CA MET A 143 -11.16 -3.46 -2.54
C MET A 143 -12.04 -3.81 -1.34
N ALA A 144 -13.08 -3.01 -1.08
CA ALA A 144 -13.91 -3.14 0.12
C ALA A 144 -14.94 -4.26 0.05
N ASN A 145 -15.47 -4.58 -1.14
CA ASN A 145 -16.63 -5.48 -1.29
C ASN A 145 -16.33 -6.76 -2.09
N ARG A 146 -15.30 -6.77 -2.95
CA ARG A 146 -14.99 -7.96 -3.79
C ARG A 146 -14.01 -8.92 -3.14
N ILE A 147 -13.14 -8.48 -2.22
CA ILE A 147 -12.16 -9.36 -1.55
C ILE A 147 -12.81 -10.10 -0.38
N THR A 148 -13.46 -9.38 0.53
CA THR A 148 -14.19 -9.93 1.67
C THR A 148 -15.33 -8.98 2.04
N LYS A 149 -16.37 -9.48 2.72
CA LYS A 149 -17.45 -8.61 3.23
C LYS A 149 -16.98 -7.94 4.53
N ILE A 150 -16.53 -6.69 4.42
CA ILE A 150 -15.99 -5.92 5.55
C ILE A 150 -17.12 -5.43 6.47
N ARG A 151 -17.00 -5.75 7.77
CA ARG A 151 -17.78 -5.11 8.86
C ARG A 151 -17.01 -3.93 9.46
N PRO A 152 -17.67 -3.00 10.18
CA PRO A 152 -16.98 -1.80 10.69
C PRO A 152 -15.72 -2.06 11.53
N TYR A 153 -15.75 -3.09 12.39
CA TYR A 153 -14.54 -3.45 13.17
C TYR A 153 -13.40 -3.97 12.28
N GLN A 154 -13.74 -4.67 11.18
CA GLN A 154 -12.75 -5.14 10.22
C GLN A 154 -12.16 -3.99 9.42
N GLY A 155 -13.00 -3.01 9.05
CA GLY A 155 -12.57 -1.77 8.42
C GLY A 155 -11.59 -1.01 9.31
N PHE A 156 -11.93 -0.84 10.60
CA PHE A 156 -11.02 -0.27 11.59
C PHE A 156 -9.68 -1.03 11.66
N CYS A 157 -9.71 -2.36 11.79
CA CYS A 157 -8.48 -3.14 11.89
C CYS A 157 -7.63 -3.04 10.61
N ALA A 158 -8.24 -3.11 9.43
CA ALA A 158 -7.52 -2.99 8.16
C ALA A 158 -6.92 -1.60 7.96
N SER A 159 -7.67 -0.54 8.28
CA SER A 159 -7.18 0.84 8.17
C SER A 159 -6.09 1.16 9.17
N THR A 160 -6.25 0.76 10.43
CA THR A 160 -5.22 0.96 11.46
C THR A 160 -3.97 0.16 11.13
N ALA A 161 -4.08 -1.14 10.84
CA ALA A 161 -2.91 -1.97 10.55
C ALA A 161 -2.19 -1.52 9.27
N GLY A 162 -2.93 -1.32 8.18
CA GLY A 162 -2.36 -0.83 6.92
C GLY A 162 -1.74 0.57 7.07
N GLY A 163 -2.43 1.48 7.76
CA GLY A 163 -1.91 2.82 8.05
C GLY A 163 -0.65 2.80 8.92
N SER A 164 -0.62 1.98 9.97
CA SER A 164 0.57 1.83 10.83
C SER A 164 1.77 1.26 10.08
N VAL A 165 1.57 0.25 9.21
CA VAL A 165 2.64 -0.27 8.35
C VAL A 165 3.19 0.84 7.46
N LEU A 166 2.32 1.64 6.83
CA LEU A 166 2.75 2.73 5.96
C LEU A 166 3.48 3.85 6.69
N SER A 167 2.96 4.27 7.85
CA SER A 167 3.61 5.29 8.66
C SER A 167 4.99 4.84 9.15
N LEU A 168 5.11 3.57 9.57
CA LEU A 168 6.40 3.02 9.99
C LEU A 168 7.41 3.02 8.83
N MET A 169 7.00 2.57 7.65
CA MET A 169 7.88 2.52 6.48
C MET A 169 8.31 3.91 6.02
N ASN A 170 7.40 4.88 6.09
CA ASN A 170 7.71 6.28 5.78
C ASN A 170 8.74 6.87 6.76
N VAL A 171 8.63 6.57 8.06
CA VAL A 171 9.64 6.98 9.06
C VAL A 171 11.00 6.32 8.81
N LEU A 172 11.00 5.06 8.37
CA LEU A 172 12.22 4.33 7.99
C LEU A 172 12.79 4.77 6.63
N GLY A 173 12.11 5.67 5.90
CA GLY A 173 12.54 6.13 4.57
C GLY A 173 12.50 5.03 3.51
N VAL A 174 11.71 3.98 3.71
CA VAL A 174 11.61 2.85 2.78
C VAL A 174 10.39 3.04 1.88
N PRO A 175 10.54 3.07 0.55
CA PRO A 175 9.41 3.17 -0.36
C PRO A 175 8.60 1.87 -0.31
N VAL A 176 7.30 1.99 0.01
CA VAL A 176 6.40 0.84 0.14
C VAL A 176 5.13 1.07 -0.66
N SER A 177 4.62 0.00 -1.28
CA SER A 177 3.36 0.08 -2.01
C SER A 177 2.16 0.08 -1.05
N THR A 178 1.50 1.23 -0.98
CA THR A 178 0.26 1.46 -0.24
C THR A 178 -0.86 0.50 -0.65
N THR A 179 -1.03 0.28 -1.95
CA THR A 179 -2.05 -0.63 -2.51
C THR A 179 -1.83 -2.07 -2.07
N HIS A 180 -0.60 -2.56 -2.10
CA HIS A 180 -0.29 -3.92 -1.68
C HIS A 180 -0.50 -4.09 -0.17
N ALA A 181 -0.03 -3.14 0.64
CA ALA A 181 -0.20 -3.14 2.09
C ALA A 181 -1.68 -3.19 2.51
N ILE A 182 -2.53 -2.32 1.95
CA ILE A 182 -3.95 -2.27 2.31
C ILE A 182 -4.72 -3.49 1.81
N THR A 183 -4.40 -3.99 0.61
CA THR A 183 -4.99 -5.22 0.08
C THR A 183 -4.65 -6.41 0.98
N GLY A 184 -3.38 -6.49 1.40
CA GLY A 184 -2.90 -7.41 2.43
C GLY A 184 -3.72 -7.33 3.71
N ALA A 185 -3.88 -6.13 4.25
CA ALA A 185 -4.64 -5.88 5.47
C ALA A 185 -6.12 -6.29 5.36
N ILE A 186 -6.76 -6.03 4.23
CA ILE A 186 -8.15 -6.45 3.96
C ILE A 186 -8.25 -7.99 3.93
N MET A 187 -7.31 -8.66 3.26
CA MET A 187 -7.25 -10.12 3.24
C MET A 187 -7.03 -10.69 4.64
N GLY A 188 -6.09 -10.12 5.41
CA GLY A 188 -5.76 -10.53 6.77
C GLY A 188 -6.95 -10.41 7.69
N VAL A 189 -7.59 -9.24 7.74
CA VAL A 189 -8.77 -9.08 8.61
C VAL A 189 -9.96 -9.92 8.13
N GLY A 190 -10.09 -10.18 6.83
CA GLY A 190 -11.10 -11.08 6.28
C GLY A 190 -10.89 -12.53 6.74
N ALA A 191 -9.64 -12.99 6.75
CA ALA A 191 -9.26 -14.35 7.15
C ALA A 191 -9.53 -14.65 8.63
N THR A 192 -9.72 -13.64 9.50
CA THR A 192 -10.14 -13.83 10.90
C THR A 192 -11.49 -14.56 11.04
N ARG A 193 -12.33 -14.53 10.00
CA ARG A 193 -13.62 -15.26 9.94
C ARG A 193 -13.51 -16.63 9.28
N GLY A 194 -12.29 -17.09 9.01
CA GLY A 194 -12.00 -18.34 8.32
C GLY A 194 -11.57 -18.15 6.86
N TYR A 195 -10.88 -19.15 6.32
CA TYR A 195 -10.32 -19.14 4.96
C TYR A 195 -11.37 -18.86 3.87
N SER A 196 -12.60 -19.39 4.03
CA SER A 196 -13.70 -19.21 3.07
C SER A 196 -14.29 -17.80 3.05
N ALA A 197 -13.97 -16.96 4.04
CA ALA A 197 -14.44 -15.57 4.10
C ALA A 197 -13.70 -14.64 3.11
N VAL A 198 -12.55 -15.09 2.59
CA VAL A 198 -11.77 -14.37 1.58
C VAL A 198 -12.03 -14.99 0.21
N LYS A 199 -12.35 -14.14 -0.78
CA LYS A 199 -12.56 -14.56 -2.16
C LYS A 199 -11.24 -14.70 -2.89
N TRP A 200 -10.57 -15.84 -2.72
CA TRP A 200 -9.24 -16.11 -3.28
C TRP A 200 -9.15 -16.01 -4.81
N GLY A 201 -10.26 -16.23 -5.53
CA GLY A 201 -10.32 -15.98 -6.98
C GLY A 201 -10.03 -14.51 -7.32
N VAL A 202 -10.65 -13.58 -6.58
CA VAL A 202 -10.41 -12.13 -6.74
C VAL A 202 -8.99 -11.75 -6.32
N VAL A 203 -8.48 -12.36 -5.24
CA VAL A 203 -7.08 -12.15 -4.81
C VAL A 203 -6.11 -12.56 -5.92
N ARG A 204 -6.34 -13.70 -6.57
CA ARG A 204 -5.52 -14.16 -7.69
C ARG A 204 -5.56 -13.18 -8.87
N GLU A 205 -6.74 -12.67 -9.23
CA GLU A 205 -6.87 -11.64 -10.28
C GLU A 205 -6.06 -10.38 -9.96
N ILE A 206 -6.10 -9.94 -8.70
CA ILE A 206 -5.32 -8.78 -8.23
C ILE A 206 -3.81 -9.04 -8.34
N LEU A 207 -3.34 -10.21 -7.90
CA LEU A 207 -1.91 -10.58 -7.98
C LEU A 207 -1.42 -10.62 -9.43
N ILE A 208 -2.24 -11.17 -10.34
CA ILE A 208 -1.93 -11.20 -11.78
C ILE A 208 -1.85 -9.76 -12.33
N ALA A 209 -2.80 -8.90 -11.94
CA ALA A 209 -2.79 -7.50 -12.36
C ALA A 209 -1.52 -6.78 -11.90
N TRP A 210 -1.07 -6.97 -10.65
CA TRP A 210 0.15 -6.36 -10.14
C TRP A 210 1.40 -6.74 -10.94
N ILE A 211 1.53 -8.02 -11.29
CA ILE A 211 2.65 -8.49 -12.12
C ILE A 211 2.58 -7.89 -13.53
N LEU A 212 1.38 -7.84 -14.12
CA LEU A 212 1.18 -7.31 -15.48
C LEU A 212 1.34 -5.79 -15.58
N THR A 213 1.06 -5.05 -14.50
CA THR A 213 1.17 -3.58 -14.51
C THR A 213 2.60 -3.08 -14.71
N ILE A 214 3.62 -3.80 -14.23
CA ILE A 214 5.03 -3.41 -14.37
C ILE A 214 5.48 -3.40 -15.85
N PRO A 215 5.36 -4.50 -16.61
CA PRO A 215 5.75 -4.51 -18.02
C PRO A 215 4.85 -3.60 -18.87
N ALA A 216 3.55 -3.51 -18.56
CA ALA A 216 2.66 -2.60 -19.26
C ALA A 216 3.07 -1.12 -19.08
N ALA A 217 3.39 -0.71 -17.84
CA ALA A 217 3.88 0.63 -17.57
C ALA A 217 5.22 0.91 -18.24
N ALA A 218 6.15 -0.05 -18.23
CA ALA A 218 7.44 0.06 -18.92
C ALA A 218 7.27 0.24 -20.44
N LEU A 219 6.36 -0.53 -21.05
CA LEU A 219 6.06 -0.43 -22.47
C LEU A 219 5.48 0.94 -22.83
N VAL A 220 4.48 1.41 -22.07
CA VAL A 220 3.85 2.72 -22.30
C VAL A 220 4.87 3.85 -22.13
N ALA A 221 5.71 3.79 -21.09
CA ALA A 221 6.77 4.77 -20.87
C ALA A 221 7.77 4.78 -22.05
N GLY A 222 8.18 3.60 -22.55
CA GLY A 222 9.05 3.48 -23.72
C GLY A 222 8.43 4.08 -24.98
N VAL A 223 7.16 3.81 -25.25
CA VAL A 223 6.43 4.40 -26.39
C VAL A 223 6.38 5.92 -26.29
N CYS A 224 6.04 6.45 -25.11
CA CYS A 224 6.02 7.89 -24.87
C CYS A 224 7.41 8.53 -25.07
N PHE A 225 8.48 7.87 -24.63
CA PHE A 225 9.84 8.34 -24.82
C PHE A 225 10.23 8.40 -26.31
N PHE A 226 9.97 7.33 -27.07
CA PHE A 226 10.28 7.33 -28.50
C PHE A 226 9.43 8.35 -29.28
N ALA A 227 8.15 8.51 -28.92
CA ALA A 227 7.29 9.53 -29.51
C ALA A 227 7.79 10.95 -29.22
N ALA A 228 8.18 11.25 -27.98
CA ALA A 228 8.76 12.53 -27.61
C ALA A 228 10.07 12.79 -28.36
N ARG A 229 10.95 11.79 -28.46
CA ARG A 229 12.22 11.91 -29.20
C ARG A 229 12.02 12.23 -30.69
N LEU A 230 11.00 11.63 -31.31
CA LEU A 230 10.66 11.86 -32.71
C LEU A 230 10.09 13.27 -32.93
N LEU A 231 9.22 13.73 -32.03
CA LEU A 231 8.54 15.03 -32.14
C LEU A 231 9.47 16.21 -31.82
N PHE A 232 10.32 16.09 -30.82
CA PHE A 232 11.19 17.18 -30.34
C PHE A 232 12.63 17.09 -30.85
N GLY A 233 12.90 16.23 -31.84
CA GLY A 233 14.16 16.23 -32.58
C GLY A 233 15.39 16.01 -31.72
N GLY A 234 15.46 14.88 -31.00
CA GLY A 234 16.70 14.40 -30.39
C GLY A 234 17.37 15.31 -29.35
N VAL A 235 16.67 16.29 -28.76
CA VAL A 235 17.23 17.15 -27.71
C VAL A 235 17.11 16.45 -26.34
N ILE A 236 18.23 15.90 -25.89
CA ILE A 236 18.67 15.89 -24.48
C ILE A 236 20.02 16.58 -24.47
#